data_AF-A0A7H4MAK2-F1
#
_entry.id   AF-A0A7H4MAK2-F1
#
_cell.length_a   1.000
_cell.length_b   1.000
_cell.length_c   1.000
_cell.angle_alpha   90.00
_cell.angle_beta   90.00
_cell.angle_gamma   90.00
#
_symmetry.space_group_name_H-M   'P 1'
#
loop_
_entity.id
_entity.type
_entity.pdbx_description
1 polymer ?
#
loop_
_entity_poly.entity_id
_entity_poly.type
_entity_poly.pdbx_seq_one_letter_code
_entity_poly.pdbx_strand_id
1 'polypeptide(L)'
;MLVLENNCAENLIAANHFFRDREPWPPMQTYDNGLDDAYGLLHINGSNNSVIANHISETIDIQYLRPQGIKPVIIRLVAGKGNYLANNHIVATTEASVQQAHPSEEDACFAAQVSALLTTDRLKALDAVAVLVEKASSQNTILDCGNSQQVMMDRATNAFRATPAPGNIEME
;
A
#
# COMPACT_ATOMS: atom_id res chain seq x y z
N MET A 1 9.07 2.26 -0.91
CA MET A 1 8.75 2.36 0.52
C MET A 1 9.23 3.70 1.06
N LEU A 2 8.49 4.31 1.99
CA LEU A 2 8.90 5.50 2.74
C LEU A 2 8.79 5.21 4.23
N VAL A 3 9.82 5.56 4.99
CA VAL A 3 9.92 5.27 6.43
C VAL A 3 10.20 6.56 7.18
N LEU A 4 9.30 6.93 8.10
CA LEU A 4 9.49 7.94 9.12
C LEU A 4 9.69 7.23 10.45
N GLU A 5 10.88 7.33 11.03
CA GLU A 5 11.28 6.60 12.24
C GLU A 5 11.85 7.52 13.30
N ASN A 6 12.05 6.99 14.51
CA ASN A 6 12.68 7.74 15.60
C ASN A 6 11.99 9.08 15.91
N ASN A 7 10.65 9.06 15.95
CA ASN A 7 9.81 10.22 16.26
C ASN A 7 9.93 11.37 15.24
N CYS A 8 10.05 11.06 13.95
CA CYS A 8 9.88 12.03 12.86
C CYS A 8 8.50 12.72 12.98
N ALA A 9 8.50 14.03 13.23
CA ALA A 9 7.29 14.79 13.48
C ALA A 9 7.11 15.96 12.52
N GLU A 10 5.86 16.37 12.31
CA GLU A 10 5.48 17.58 11.56
C GLU A 10 5.97 17.62 10.10
N ASN A 11 6.15 16.45 9.49
CA ASN A 11 6.53 16.33 8.08
C ASN A 11 5.32 16.36 7.17
N LEU A 12 5.49 16.89 5.96
CA LEU A 12 4.50 16.81 4.89
C LEU A 12 4.92 15.77 3.85
N ILE A 13 4.07 14.76 3.63
CA ILE A 13 4.19 13.76 2.57
C ILE A 13 2.97 13.93 1.66
N ALA A 14 3.12 14.71 0.60
CA ALA A 14 1.99 15.03 -0.26
C ALA A 14 2.28 14.96 -1.75
N ALA A 15 1.24 14.63 -2.53
CA ALA A 15 1.25 14.61 -3.98
C ALA A 15 2.32 13.70 -4.62
N ASN A 16 2.69 12.62 -3.94
CA ASN A 16 3.61 11.63 -4.48
C ASN A 16 2.85 10.51 -5.22
N HIS A 17 3.55 9.85 -6.14
CA HIS A 17 3.12 8.60 -6.75
C HIS A 17 4.01 7.46 -6.26
N PHE A 18 3.47 6.60 -5.41
CA PHE A 18 4.12 5.38 -4.96
C PHE A 18 3.70 4.22 -5.84
N PHE A 19 4.68 3.49 -6.35
CA PHE A 19 4.46 2.24 -7.08
C PHE A 19 5.33 1.17 -6.43
N ARG A 20 4.71 0.07 -6.00
CA ARG A 20 5.42 -1.11 -5.50
C ARG A 20 4.90 -2.34 -6.21
N ASP A 21 5.77 -2.97 -6.97
CA ASP A 21 5.59 -4.23 -7.65
C ASP A 21 6.70 -5.23 -7.26
N ARG A 22 6.66 -6.41 -7.87
CA ARG A 22 7.71 -7.42 -7.71
C ARG A 22 8.76 -7.23 -8.81
N GLU A 23 10.03 -7.34 -8.42
CA GLU A 23 11.17 -7.34 -9.35
C GLU A 23 10.95 -8.31 -10.53
N PRO A 24 10.82 -7.82 -11.77
CA PRO A 24 10.53 -8.67 -12.91
C PRO A 24 11.79 -9.38 -13.46
N TRP A 25 13.00 -8.88 -13.20
CA TRP A 25 14.23 -9.44 -13.78
C TRP A 25 14.71 -10.68 -12.99
N PRO A 26 14.74 -11.89 -13.60
CA PRO A 26 14.99 -13.14 -12.87
C PRO A 26 16.25 -13.17 -11.99
N PRO A 27 17.42 -12.63 -12.41
CA PRO A 27 18.61 -12.59 -11.57
C PRO A 27 18.45 -11.80 -10.28
N MET A 28 17.51 -10.84 -10.23
CA MET A 28 17.29 -9.98 -9.07
C MET A 28 16.17 -10.47 -8.15
N GLN A 29 15.38 -11.47 -8.57
CA GLN A 29 14.23 -11.96 -7.81
C GLN A 29 14.56 -12.61 -6.46
N THR A 30 15.82 -12.98 -6.22
CA THR A 30 16.28 -13.54 -4.94
C THR A 30 16.62 -12.49 -3.89
N TYR A 31 16.64 -11.21 -4.26
CA TYR A 31 17.03 -10.11 -3.39
C TYR A 31 15.82 -9.33 -2.92
N ASP A 32 15.84 -8.92 -1.65
CA ASP A 32 14.86 -8.03 -1.06
C ASP A 32 15.48 -7.21 0.07
N ASN A 33 14.66 -6.40 0.75
CA ASN A 33 15.09 -5.55 1.86
C ASN A 33 14.88 -6.19 3.25
N GLY A 34 14.51 -7.47 3.32
CA GLY A 34 14.24 -8.20 4.56
C GLY A 34 12.92 -7.86 5.26
N LEU A 35 12.07 -7.02 4.68
CA LEU A 35 10.78 -6.62 5.25
C LEU A 35 9.62 -7.38 4.63
N ASP A 36 8.61 -7.65 5.45
CA ASP A 36 7.38 -8.32 5.05
C ASP A 36 6.30 -7.32 4.60
N ASP A 37 5.20 -7.81 4.03
CA ASP A 37 4.16 -6.95 3.47
C ASP A 37 3.21 -6.37 4.54
N ALA A 38 3.38 -6.76 5.81
CA ALA A 38 2.71 -6.11 6.95
C ALA A 38 3.49 -4.89 7.47
N TYR A 39 4.72 -4.66 6.99
CA TYR A 39 5.55 -3.55 7.43
C TYR A 39 4.94 -2.18 7.09
N GLY A 40 4.23 -2.07 5.96
CA GLY A 40 3.70 -0.81 5.44
C GLY A 40 4.57 -0.23 4.33
N LEU A 41 3.98 0.07 3.17
CA LEU A 41 4.68 0.81 2.11
C LEU A 41 5.05 2.23 2.56
N LEU A 42 4.18 2.86 3.34
CA LEU A 42 4.45 4.05 4.14
C LEU A 42 4.42 3.66 5.62
N HIS A 43 5.57 3.70 6.28
CA HIS A 43 5.74 3.33 7.69
C HIS A 43 6.01 4.59 8.51
N ILE A 44 5.17 4.88 9.50
CA ILE A 44 5.23 6.13 10.27
C ILE A 44 5.28 5.86 11.77
N ASN A 45 6.41 6.20 12.37
CA ASN A 45 6.65 6.25 13.80
C ASN A 45 7.01 7.70 14.18
N GLY A 46 5.98 8.46 14.58
CA GLY A 46 6.10 9.87 14.88
C GLY A 46 4.76 10.59 14.94
N SER A 47 4.80 11.90 15.19
CA SER A 47 3.61 12.68 15.56
C SER A 47 3.35 13.85 14.61
N ASN A 48 2.09 14.23 14.45
CA ASN A 48 1.65 15.42 13.71
C ASN A 48 2.11 15.48 12.25
N ASN A 49 2.43 14.34 11.62
CA ASN A 49 2.75 14.31 10.21
C ASN A 49 1.48 14.46 9.36
N SER A 50 1.63 15.06 8.19
CA SER A 50 0.56 15.22 7.20
C SER A 50 0.84 14.34 5.99
N VAL A 51 -0.05 13.40 5.69
CA VAL A 51 0.04 12.51 4.52
C VAL A 51 -1.17 12.72 3.64
N ILE A 52 -1.01 13.51 2.57
CA ILE A 52 -2.15 14.10 1.85
C ILE A 52 -2.03 13.89 0.34
N ALA A 53 -3.12 13.47 -0.31
CA ALA A 53 -3.22 13.44 -1.77
C ALA A 53 -2.12 12.62 -2.48
N ASN A 54 -1.66 11.53 -1.87
CA ASN A 54 -0.75 10.60 -2.54
C ASN A 54 -1.54 9.59 -3.37
N HIS A 55 -0.97 9.16 -4.49
CA HIS A 55 -1.44 7.99 -5.23
C HIS A 55 -0.52 6.81 -4.92
N ILE A 56 -1.09 5.67 -4.54
CA ILE A 56 -0.34 4.51 -4.11
C ILE A 56 -0.86 3.28 -4.85
N SER A 57 0.00 2.71 -5.69
CA SER A 57 -0.26 1.49 -6.44
C SER A 57 0.59 0.35 -5.87
N GLU A 58 -0.08 -0.69 -5.37
CA GLU A 58 0.50 -1.91 -4.82
C GLU A 58 0.11 -3.08 -5.72
N THR A 59 1.06 -3.67 -6.43
CA THR A 59 0.81 -4.83 -7.29
C THR A 59 1.66 -6.02 -6.86
N ILE A 60 1.01 -7.11 -6.43
CA ILE A 60 1.72 -8.33 -6.06
C ILE A 60 0.83 -9.55 -6.26
N ASP A 61 1.39 -10.58 -6.88
CA ASP A 61 0.75 -11.89 -6.90
C ASP A 61 0.71 -12.46 -5.47
N ILE A 62 -0.49 -12.88 -5.05
CA ILE A 62 -0.78 -13.44 -3.74
C ILE A 62 0.19 -14.55 -3.30
N GLN A 63 0.78 -15.30 -4.23
CA GLN A 63 1.73 -16.36 -3.90
C GLN A 63 3.05 -15.83 -3.33
N TYR A 64 3.40 -14.57 -3.63
CA TYR A 64 4.61 -13.89 -3.20
C TYR A 64 4.40 -13.01 -1.97
N LEU A 65 3.18 -12.90 -1.45
CA LEU A 65 2.93 -12.20 -0.19
C LEU A 65 3.67 -12.89 0.95
N ARG A 66 4.24 -12.07 1.84
CA ARG A 66 5.00 -12.51 3.00
C ARG A 66 4.47 -11.81 4.26
N PRO A 67 4.13 -12.58 5.31
CA PRO A 67 3.89 -14.03 5.30
C PRO A 67 2.78 -14.43 4.31
N GLN A 68 2.72 -15.70 3.90
CA GLN A 68 1.64 -16.13 3.02
C GLN A 68 0.26 -15.96 3.68
N GLY A 69 -0.72 -15.54 2.87
CA GLY A 69 -2.11 -15.39 3.29
C GLY A 69 -2.43 -14.09 4.06
N ILE A 70 -1.47 -13.18 4.21
CA ILE A 70 -1.75 -11.88 4.82
C ILE A 70 -2.44 -10.93 3.83
N LYS A 71 -3.07 -9.89 4.38
CA LYS A 71 -3.41 -8.68 3.61
C LYS A 71 -2.23 -7.71 3.72
N PRO A 72 -1.62 -7.26 2.61
CA PRO A 72 -0.56 -6.27 2.68
C PRO A 72 -1.09 -4.96 3.30
N VAL A 73 -0.23 -4.29 4.06
CA VAL A 73 -0.53 -3.01 4.69
C VAL A 73 0.09 -1.89 3.85
N ILE A 74 -0.70 -0.89 3.47
CA ILE A 74 -0.22 0.20 2.60
C ILE A 74 0.35 1.34 3.43
N ILE A 75 -0.45 1.94 4.33
CA ILE A 75 0.02 2.97 5.26
C ILE A 75 -0.09 2.43 6.69
N ARG A 76 1.00 2.44 7.44
CA ARG A 76 1.05 1.96 8.83
C ARG A 76 1.50 3.08 9.78
N LEU A 77 0.62 3.45 10.70
CA LEU A 77 0.95 4.33 11.83
C LEU A 77 1.35 3.45 13.02
N VAL A 78 2.65 3.35 13.27
CA VAL A 78 3.21 2.46 14.29
C VAL A 78 3.16 3.07 15.68
N ALA A 79 3.55 4.33 15.81
CA ALA A 79 3.51 5.05 17.08
C ALA A 79 3.43 6.56 16.84
N GLY A 80 3.15 7.30 17.92
CA GLY A 80 2.99 8.75 17.90
C GLY A 80 1.53 9.18 17.75
N LYS A 81 1.28 10.49 17.69
CA LYS A 81 -0.08 11.02 17.80
C LYS A 81 -0.36 12.15 16.82
N GLY A 82 -1.63 12.40 16.55
CA GLY A 82 -2.04 13.59 15.79
C GLY A 82 -1.67 13.56 14.31
N ASN A 83 -1.31 12.40 13.74
CA ASN A 83 -1.04 12.32 12.31
C ASN A 83 -2.34 12.55 11.52
N TYR A 84 -2.24 13.31 10.43
CA TYR A 84 -3.36 13.69 9.57
C TYR A 84 -3.20 13.05 8.20
N LEU A 85 -4.06 12.08 7.90
CA LEU A 85 -4.08 11.34 6.65
C LEU A 85 -5.35 11.71 5.89
N ALA A 86 -5.22 12.28 4.70
CA ALA A 86 -6.37 12.73 3.92
C ALA A 86 -6.22 12.48 2.42
N ASN A 87 -7.29 11.98 1.79
CA ASN A 87 -7.44 11.91 0.33
C ASN A 87 -6.32 11.13 -0.37
N ASN A 88 -5.80 10.07 0.25
CA ASN A 88 -4.84 9.18 -0.40
C ASN A 88 -5.59 8.14 -1.23
N HIS A 89 -5.26 8.05 -2.53
CA HIS A 89 -5.87 7.09 -3.44
C HIS A 89 -5.01 5.82 -3.51
N ILE A 90 -5.54 4.73 -2.99
CA ILE A 90 -4.86 3.43 -2.90
C ILE A 90 -5.48 2.46 -3.90
N VAL A 91 -4.64 1.90 -4.76
CA VAL A 91 -4.98 0.86 -5.74
C VAL A 91 -4.14 -0.36 -5.42
N ALA A 92 -4.77 -1.42 -4.91
CA ALA A 92 -4.12 -2.68 -4.61
C ALA A 92 -4.58 -3.76 -5.60
N THR A 93 -3.63 -4.41 -6.26
CA THR A 93 -3.89 -5.35 -7.34
C THR A 93 -3.01 -6.61 -7.25
N THR A 94 -3.51 -7.71 -7.81
CA THR A 94 -2.80 -8.97 -7.98
C THR A 94 -2.91 -9.43 -9.43
N GLU A 95 -1.88 -10.13 -9.90
CA GLU A 95 -1.94 -10.80 -11.20
C GLU A 95 -2.71 -12.11 -11.09
N ALA A 96 -3.49 -12.45 -12.13
CA ALA A 96 -3.97 -13.81 -12.30
C ALA A 96 -2.80 -14.63 -12.86
N SER A 97 -2.22 -15.50 -12.03
CA SER A 97 -1.06 -16.33 -12.32
C SER A 97 -1.08 -16.94 -13.73
N VAL A 98 -0.24 -16.38 -14.62
CA VAL A 98 0.15 -17.04 -15.87
C VAL A 98 1.65 -16.82 -16.03
N GLN A 99 2.39 -17.90 -16.23
CA GLN A 99 3.81 -17.85 -16.57
C GLN A 99 4.02 -16.92 -17.77
N GLN A 100 4.70 -15.80 -17.54
CA GLN A 100 5.16 -14.94 -18.61
C GLN A 100 6.25 -15.69 -19.39
N ALA A 101 6.15 -15.66 -20.72
CA ALA A 101 7.16 -16.24 -21.60
C ALA A 101 8.50 -15.51 -21.39
N HIS A 102 9.57 -16.28 -21.20
CA HIS A 102 10.91 -15.73 -21.00
C HIS A 102 11.43 -15.05 -22.28
N PRO A 103 11.74 -13.74 -22.26
CA PRO A 103 12.44 -13.08 -23.37
C PRO A 103 13.88 -13.60 -23.48
N SER A 104 14.51 -13.41 -24.63
CA SER A 104 15.94 -13.69 -24.84
C SER A 104 16.83 -12.89 -23.89
N GLU A 105 17.90 -13.51 -23.37
CA GLU A 105 18.71 -13.02 -22.23
C GLU A 105 19.30 -11.60 -22.38
N GLU A 106 19.65 -11.15 -23.59
CA GLU A 106 20.41 -9.90 -23.79
C GLU A 106 19.57 -8.61 -23.70
N ASP A 107 18.26 -8.64 -24.01
CA ASP A 107 17.33 -7.50 -23.89
C ASP A 107 16.34 -7.65 -22.72
N ALA A 108 16.44 -8.75 -21.97
CA ALA A 108 15.42 -9.18 -21.01
C ALA A 108 15.20 -8.22 -19.84
N CYS A 109 16.22 -7.46 -19.40
CA CYS A 109 16.10 -6.60 -18.21
C CYS A 109 15.15 -5.42 -18.46
N PHE A 110 15.49 -4.53 -19.40
CA PHE A 110 14.65 -3.38 -19.75
C PHE A 110 13.29 -3.80 -20.28
N ALA A 111 13.23 -4.82 -21.15
CA ALA A 111 11.98 -5.29 -21.72
C ALA A 111 11.03 -5.85 -20.64
N ALA A 112 11.56 -6.61 -19.65
CA ALA A 112 10.75 -7.10 -18.54
C ALA A 112 10.24 -5.95 -17.66
N GLN A 113 11.08 -4.96 -17.37
CA GLN A 113 10.70 -3.77 -16.59
C GLN A 113 9.58 -2.96 -17.26
N VAL A 114 9.73 -2.65 -18.55
CA VAL A 114 8.70 -1.92 -19.30
C VAL A 114 7.41 -2.71 -19.38
N SER A 115 7.51 -4.02 -19.64
CA SER A 115 6.33 -4.88 -19.72
C SER A 115 5.58 -4.95 -18.39
N ALA A 116 6.29 -5.05 -17.27
CA ALA A 116 5.69 -5.05 -15.93
C ALA A 116 4.92 -3.75 -15.66
N LEU A 117 5.51 -2.58 -15.98
CA LEU A 117 4.87 -1.28 -15.77
C LEU A 117 3.62 -1.06 -16.64
N LEU A 118 3.61 -1.60 -17.86
CA LEU A 118 2.51 -1.40 -18.81
C LEU A 118 1.37 -2.42 -18.66
N THR A 119 1.59 -3.51 -17.92
CA THR A 119 0.60 -4.59 -17.79
C THR A 119 -0.48 -4.22 -16.77
N THR A 120 -1.60 -3.68 -17.25
CA THR A 120 -2.75 -3.28 -16.41
C THR A 120 -4.00 -4.12 -16.66
N ASP A 121 -4.19 -4.64 -17.87
CA ASP A 121 -5.41 -5.34 -18.30
C ASP A 121 -5.70 -6.66 -17.56
N ARG A 122 -4.70 -7.23 -16.89
CA ARG A 122 -4.79 -8.53 -16.21
C ARG A 122 -4.85 -8.42 -14.69
N LEU A 123 -4.82 -7.20 -14.18
CA LEU A 123 -4.83 -6.93 -12.76
C LEU A 123 -6.23 -7.11 -12.19
N LYS A 124 -6.31 -7.83 -11.07
CA LYS A 124 -7.52 -7.97 -10.27
C LYS A 124 -7.33 -7.25 -8.95
N ALA A 125 -8.41 -6.78 -8.33
CA ALA A 125 -8.35 -6.18 -7.01
C ALA A 125 -7.72 -7.16 -6.00
N LEU A 126 -6.75 -6.68 -5.23
CA LEU A 126 -6.14 -7.37 -4.11
C LEU A 126 -6.74 -6.83 -2.81
N ASP A 127 -7.09 -7.73 -1.90
CA ASP A 127 -7.57 -7.35 -0.56
C ASP A 127 -6.39 -6.88 0.29
N ALA A 128 -6.36 -5.58 0.60
CA ALA A 128 -5.28 -4.92 1.32
C ALA A 128 -5.81 -4.04 2.44
N VAL A 129 -4.99 -3.84 3.47
CA VAL A 129 -5.25 -2.87 4.54
C VAL A 129 -4.71 -1.52 4.08
N ALA A 130 -5.61 -0.60 3.73
CA ALA A 130 -5.26 0.72 3.25
C ALA A 130 -4.53 1.54 4.33
N VAL A 131 -5.08 1.55 5.54
CA VAL A 131 -4.47 2.23 6.70
C VAL A 131 -4.59 1.32 7.93
N LEU A 132 -3.46 1.02 8.55
CA LEU A 132 -3.36 0.35 9.84
C LEU A 132 -2.86 1.35 10.88
N VAL A 133 -3.63 1.56 11.95
CA VAL A 133 -3.23 2.36 13.11
C VAL A 133 -3.00 1.42 14.28
N GLU A 134 -1.73 1.30 14.68
CA GLU A 134 -1.33 0.49 15.83
C GLU A 134 -1.77 1.13 17.15
N LYS A 135 -1.88 0.32 18.21
CA LYS A 135 -2.31 0.79 19.54
C LYS A 135 -1.43 1.90 20.13
N ALA A 136 -0.14 1.91 19.78
CA ALA A 136 0.80 2.94 20.21
C ALA A 136 0.64 4.26 19.44
N SER A 137 -0.22 4.29 18.41
CA SER A 137 -0.61 5.49 17.70
C SER A 137 -2.06 5.87 17.96
N SER A 138 -2.30 7.12 18.37
CA SER A 138 -3.62 7.58 18.77
C SER A 138 -3.85 9.04 18.42
N GLN A 139 -5.09 9.50 18.55
CA GLN A 139 -5.51 10.87 18.24
C GLN A 139 -5.21 11.27 16.79
N ASN A 140 -5.10 10.30 15.88
CA ASN A 140 -4.91 10.55 14.46
C ASN A 140 -6.24 10.88 13.79
N THR A 141 -6.17 11.51 12.63
CA THR A 141 -7.33 11.82 11.78
C THR A 141 -7.14 11.18 10.41
N ILE A 142 -8.03 10.27 10.03
CA ILE A 142 -7.95 9.50 8.80
C ILE A 142 -9.21 9.77 7.95
N LEU A 143 -9.05 10.46 6.83
CA LEU A 143 -10.15 10.92 5.98
C LEU A 143 -9.96 10.44 4.54
N ASP A 144 -10.97 9.77 3.98
CA ASP A 144 -11.02 9.41 2.56
C ASP A 144 -9.78 8.63 2.06
N CYS A 145 -9.18 7.82 2.93
CA CYS A 145 -8.00 6.98 2.64
C CYS A 145 -8.35 5.48 2.54
N GLY A 146 -9.63 5.14 2.38
CA GLY A 146 -10.13 3.77 2.35
C GLY A 146 -11.52 3.65 2.95
N ASN A 147 -12.20 2.55 2.63
CA ASN A 147 -13.51 2.24 3.22
C ASN A 147 -13.36 1.65 4.64
N SER A 148 -14.48 1.43 5.33
CA SER A 148 -14.48 0.93 6.73
C SER A 148 -13.89 -0.47 6.91
N GLN A 149 -13.80 -1.29 5.86
CA GLN A 149 -13.16 -2.61 5.90
C GLN A 149 -11.65 -2.53 5.64
N GLN A 150 -11.20 -1.49 4.93
CA GLN A 150 -9.79 -1.29 4.57
C GLN A 150 -8.99 -0.51 5.61
N VAL A 151 -9.66 0.23 6.50
CA VAL A 151 -9.01 1.02 7.56
C VAL A 151 -9.19 0.34 8.91
N MET A 152 -8.07 -0.15 9.46
CA MET A 152 -8.01 -0.86 10.73
C MET A 152 -7.45 0.06 11.82
N MET A 153 -8.31 0.49 12.74
CA MET A 153 -7.95 1.39 13.83
C MET A 153 -8.93 1.29 14.99
N ASP A 154 -8.49 1.72 16.18
CA ASP A 154 -9.39 2.00 17.29
C ASP A 154 -10.11 3.35 17.08
N ARG A 155 -11.43 3.28 16.88
CA ARG A 155 -12.30 4.44 16.64
C ARG A 155 -12.63 5.24 17.90
N ALA A 156 -12.38 4.70 19.09
CA ALA A 156 -12.53 5.45 20.34
C ALA A 156 -11.42 6.48 20.53
N THR A 157 -10.26 6.24 19.92
CA THR A 157 -9.04 7.05 20.11
C THR A 157 -8.59 7.77 18.85
N ASN A 158 -9.25 7.58 17.70
CA ASN A 158 -8.89 8.21 16.43
C ASN A 158 -10.16 8.68 15.68
N ALA A 159 -10.03 9.75 14.90
CA ALA A 159 -11.11 10.26 14.05
C ALA A 159 -11.05 9.63 12.66
N PHE A 160 -12.20 9.19 12.15
CA PHE A 160 -12.27 8.54 10.84
C PHE A 160 -13.48 8.94 10.01
N ARG A 161 -13.22 9.20 8.73
CA ARG A 161 -14.22 9.30 7.67
C ARG A 161 -13.82 8.34 6.54
N ALA A 162 -14.69 7.36 6.27
CA ALA A 162 -14.49 6.43 5.16
C ALA A 162 -14.58 7.14 3.81
N THR A 163 -13.82 6.66 2.84
CA THR A 163 -14.07 6.98 1.43
C THR A 163 -15.48 6.53 1.07
N PRO A 164 -16.33 7.42 0.52
CA PRO A 164 -17.67 7.03 0.07
C PRO A 164 -17.60 5.90 -0.96
N ALA A 165 -18.48 4.92 -0.82
CA ALA A 165 -18.67 3.86 -1.80
C ALA A 165 -19.94 4.15 -2.63
N PRO A 166 -20.00 3.67 -3.90
CA PRO A 166 -21.25 3.65 -4.64
C PRO A 166 -22.36 2.95 -3.83
N GLY A 167 -23.60 3.41 -3.94
CA GLY A 167 -24.73 2.78 -3.26
C GLY A 167 -24.94 1.35 -3.74
N ASN A 168 -25.35 0.45 -2.84
CA ASN A 168 -25.84 -0.87 -3.23
C ASN A 168 -27.13 -0.68 -4.04
N ILE A 169 -27.13 -1.13 -5.29
CA ILE A 169 -28.38 -1.34 -6.02
C ILE A 169 -28.93 -2.66 -5.48
N GLU A 170 -29.84 -2.60 -4.50
CA GLU A 170 -30.72 -3.73 -4.26
C GLU A 170 -31.52 -3.94 -5.55
N MET A 171 -31.21 -5.00 -6.29
CA MET A 171 -32.10 -5.43 -7.37
C MET A 171 -33.35 -5.98 -6.70
N GLU A 172 -34.42 -5.17 -6.69
CA GLU A 172 -35.79 -5.63 -6.42
C GLU A 172 -36.22 -6.73 -7.41
#